data_AF-A0A6C0IQN1-F1
#
_entry.id   AF-A0A6C0IQN1-F1
#
_cell.length_a   1.000
_cell.length_b   1.000
_cell.length_c   1.000
_cell.angle_alpha   90.00
_cell.angle_beta   90.00
_cell.angle_gamma   90.00
#
_symmetry.space_group_name_H-M   'P 1'
#
loop_
_entity.id
_entity.type
_entity.pdbx_description
1 polymer ?
#
loop_
_entity_poly.entity_id
_entity_poly.type
_entity_poly.pdbx_seq_one_letter_code
_entity_poly.pdbx_strand_id
1 'polypeptide(L)'
;MFSFFKANKQESKKEDKQLSYDGYSTNNQYSDFPPMMKDGRSIVSSWQPESHMNKELKKQNNIKSNWEYRQYLTKNAKDVMHNEFVQSANDTGFNVQNNQTPNIQSNEVQGYSNYPYSFKSVLDETKPTGYVQSDLKTTYLSREQLESRQISPAITQDELLRR
;
A
#
# COMPACT_ATOMS: atom_id res chain seq x y z
N MET A 1 -24.46 -55.90 -37.41
CA MET A 1 -23.44 -55.60 -36.38
C MET A 1 -23.43 -54.08 -36.18
N PHE A 2 -23.94 -53.58 -35.05
CA PHE A 2 -23.85 -52.16 -34.71
C PHE A 2 -22.75 -51.98 -33.67
N SER A 3 -21.68 -51.27 -34.03
CA SER A 3 -20.61 -50.88 -33.11
C SER A 3 -21.06 -49.66 -32.31
N PHE A 4 -21.15 -49.82 -30.99
CA PHE A 4 -21.38 -48.71 -30.07
C PHE A 4 -20.08 -47.94 -29.88
N PHE A 5 -20.02 -46.70 -30.38
CA PHE A 5 -19.00 -45.74 -29.98
C PHE A 5 -19.22 -45.39 -28.50
N LYS A 6 -18.34 -45.88 -27.63
CA LYS A 6 -18.26 -45.40 -26.24
C LYS A 6 -17.80 -43.95 -26.28
N ALA A 7 -18.69 -43.02 -25.93
CA ALA A 7 -18.31 -41.64 -25.68
C ALA A 7 -17.32 -41.62 -24.51
N ASN A 8 -16.07 -41.24 -24.80
CA ASN A 8 -15.07 -40.99 -23.77
C ASN A 8 -15.48 -39.70 -23.06
N LYS A 9 -16.15 -39.83 -21.90
CA LYS A 9 -16.44 -38.71 -21.02
C LYS A 9 -15.09 -38.18 -20.53
N GLN A 10 -14.67 -37.01 -21.02
CA GLN A 10 -13.51 -36.33 -20.46
C GLN A 10 -13.81 -36.01 -19.00
N GLU A 11 -13.14 -36.70 -18.08
CA GLU A 11 -13.17 -36.35 -16.67
C GLU A 11 -12.56 -34.95 -16.53
N SER A 12 -13.28 -34.03 -15.88
CA SER A 12 -12.79 -32.69 -15.61
C SER A 12 -11.49 -32.81 -14.81
N LYS A 13 -10.36 -32.41 -15.38
CA LYS A 13 -9.10 -32.29 -14.64
C LYS A 13 -9.38 -31.43 -13.41
N LYS A 14 -9.28 -32.00 -12.22
CA LYS A 14 -9.23 -31.19 -10.99
C LYS A 14 -7.94 -30.39 -11.07
N GLU A 15 -8.07 -29.08 -11.19
CA GLU A 15 -6.94 -28.18 -11.01
C GLU A 15 -6.48 -28.31 -9.55
N ASP A 16 -5.22 -28.75 -9.37
CA ASP A 16 -4.57 -28.74 -8.07
C ASP A 16 -4.31 -27.28 -7.70
N LYS A 17 -5.27 -26.66 -7.01
CA LYS A 17 -5.13 -25.30 -6.49
C LYS A 17 -4.02 -25.31 -5.44
N GLN A 18 -2.92 -24.62 -5.73
CA GLN A 18 -1.87 -24.40 -4.74
C GLN A 18 -2.45 -23.58 -3.58
N LEU A 19 -2.41 -24.16 -2.38
CA LEU A 19 -2.83 -23.47 -1.15
C LEU A 19 -1.78 -22.40 -0.80
N SER A 20 -2.22 -21.26 -0.28
CA SER A 20 -1.31 -20.20 0.17
C SER A 20 -0.41 -20.71 1.30
N TYR A 21 0.88 -20.39 1.22
CA TYR A 21 1.93 -20.81 2.18
C TYR A 21 1.67 -20.36 3.62
N ASP A 22 1.00 -19.21 3.82
CA ASP A 22 0.89 -18.55 5.12
C ASP A 22 -0.18 -19.13 6.08
N GLY A 23 -0.71 -20.33 5.82
CA GLY A 23 -1.46 -21.11 6.81
C GLY A 23 -2.82 -20.55 7.24
N TYR A 24 -3.25 -19.40 6.70
CA TYR A 24 -4.61 -18.91 6.91
C TYR A 24 -5.55 -19.60 5.91
N SER A 25 -6.59 -20.27 6.42
CA SER A 25 -7.69 -20.84 5.62
C SER A 25 -8.44 -19.70 4.95
N THR A 26 -7.92 -19.30 3.80
CA THR A 26 -8.41 -18.14 3.10
C THR A 26 -8.75 -18.57 1.70
N ASN A 27 -9.89 -18.09 1.20
CA ASN A 27 -10.39 -18.39 -0.12
C ASN A 27 -9.63 -17.57 -1.17
N ASN A 28 -8.31 -17.68 -1.16
CA ASN A 28 -7.46 -16.89 -2.02
C ASN A 28 -6.99 -17.74 -3.21
N GLN A 29 -7.53 -17.42 -4.39
CA GLN A 29 -7.13 -18.07 -5.64
C GLN A 29 -5.80 -17.53 -6.17
N TYR A 30 -5.32 -16.38 -5.69
CA TYR A 30 -4.14 -15.68 -6.22
C TYR A 30 -3.16 -15.34 -5.10
N SER A 31 -1.91 -15.77 -5.24
CA SER A 31 -0.88 -15.59 -4.19
C SER A 31 -0.56 -14.14 -3.87
N ASP A 32 -0.70 -13.22 -4.83
CA ASP A 32 -0.28 -11.82 -4.70
C ASP A 32 -1.37 -10.89 -4.12
N PHE A 33 -2.55 -11.44 -3.82
CA PHE A 33 -3.68 -10.66 -3.30
C PHE A 33 -3.91 -10.96 -1.83
N PRO A 34 -4.35 -9.97 -1.04
CA PRO A 34 -4.69 -10.21 0.35
C PRO A 34 -5.88 -11.18 0.41
N PRO A 35 -5.83 -12.17 1.31
CA PRO A 35 -6.89 -13.13 1.37
C PRO A 35 -8.25 -12.54 1.73
N MET A 36 -9.26 -12.84 0.90
CA MET A 36 -10.62 -12.35 1.07
C MET A 36 -11.41 -13.23 2.04
N MET A 37 -11.91 -12.64 3.13
CA MET A 37 -12.89 -13.29 4.00
C MET A 37 -14.28 -13.28 3.33
N LYS A 38 -15.16 -14.23 3.71
CA LYS A 38 -16.54 -14.31 3.19
C LYS A 38 -17.38 -13.06 3.47
N ASP A 39 -17.04 -12.33 4.53
CA ASP A 39 -17.66 -11.07 4.93
C ASP A 39 -16.99 -9.82 4.31
N GLY A 40 -16.02 -10.00 3.39
CA GLY A 40 -15.39 -8.91 2.64
C GLY A 40 -14.22 -8.23 3.35
N ARG A 41 -13.80 -8.70 4.53
CA ARG A 41 -12.65 -8.15 5.25
C ARG A 41 -11.32 -8.57 4.59
N SER A 42 -10.40 -7.61 4.48
CA SER A 42 -9.01 -7.85 4.12
C SER A 42 -8.24 -8.29 5.36
N ILE A 43 -7.54 -9.43 5.32
CA ILE A 43 -6.75 -9.90 6.47
C ILE A 43 -5.49 -9.06 6.76
N VAL A 44 -5.05 -8.26 5.79
CA VAL A 44 -4.12 -7.16 6.04
C VAL A 44 -4.95 -5.95 6.44
N SER A 45 -5.54 -6.05 7.62
CA SER A 45 -6.16 -4.93 8.32
C SER A 45 -5.11 -3.90 8.70
N SER A 46 -5.55 -2.68 9.03
CA SER A 46 -4.73 -1.54 9.47
C SER A 46 -3.38 -1.87 10.13
N TRP A 47 -2.35 -1.09 9.82
CA TRP A 47 -0.99 -1.26 10.38
C TRP A 47 -0.92 -1.25 11.92
N GLN A 48 -1.95 -0.72 12.59
CA GLN A 48 -2.08 -0.74 14.05
C GLN A 48 -2.99 -1.88 14.49
N PRO A 49 -2.59 -2.70 15.48
CA PRO A 49 -3.45 -3.76 16.01
C PRO A 49 -4.54 -3.20 16.92
N GLU A 50 -5.73 -3.80 16.89
CA GLU A 50 -6.89 -3.43 17.72
C GLU A 50 -6.61 -3.44 19.23
N SER A 51 -5.70 -4.30 19.67
CA SER A 51 -5.26 -4.35 21.08
C SER A 51 -4.58 -3.05 21.52
N HIS A 52 -3.83 -2.41 20.62
CA HIS A 52 -3.21 -1.11 20.84
C HIS A 52 -4.27 0.00 20.86
N MET A 53 -5.23 -0.03 19.92
CA MET A 53 -6.33 0.93 19.86
C MET A 53 -7.18 0.89 21.13
N ASN A 54 -7.52 -0.30 21.63
CA ASN A 54 -8.23 -0.44 22.90
C ASN A 54 -7.42 0.05 24.10
N LYS A 55 -6.09 -0.14 24.10
CA LYS A 55 -5.21 0.37 25.15
C LYS A 55 -5.21 1.90 25.17
N GLU A 56 -5.12 2.54 24.02
CA GLU A 56 -5.21 3.99 23.89
C GLU A 56 -6.60 4.51 24.26
N LEU A 57 -7.68 3.84 23.86
CA LEU A 57 -9.05 4.19 24.26
C LEU A 57 -9.20 4.21 25.79
N LYS A 58 -8.67 3.18 26.47
CA LYS A 58 -8.68 3.14 27.95
C LYS A 58 -7.89 4.29 28.56
N LYS A 59 -6.72 4.59 27.99
CA LYS A 59 -5.84 5.68 28.46
C LYS A 59 -6.48 7.05 28.26
N GLN A 60 -7.04 7.33 27.08
CA GLN A 60 -7.70 8.59 26.74
C GLN A 60 -8.93 8.86 27.62
N ASN A 61 -9.71 7.82 27.91
CA ASN A 61 -10.92 7.93 28.74
C ASN A 61 -10.65 7.67 30.23
N ASN A 62 -9.39 7.56 30.64
CA ASN A 62 -8.98 7.29 32.02
C ASN A 62 -9.67 6.09 32.69
N ILE A 63 -9.93 5.02 31.91
CA ILE A 63 -10.60 3.80 32.37
C ILE A 63 -9.61 2.94 33.16
N LYS A 64 -9.88 2.74 34.45
CA LYS A 64 -9.02 1.98 35.36
C LYS A 64 -9.62 0.64 35.74
N SER A 65 -10.95 0.56 35.85
CA SER A 65 -11.65 -0.66 36.28
C SER A 65 -12.43 -1.34 35.15
N ASN A 66 -12.65 -2.65 35.28
CA ASN A 66 -13.45 -3.41 34.31
C ASN A 66 -14.92 -2.95 34.30
N TRP A 67 -15.44 -2.51 35.45
CA TRP A 67 -16.78 -1.93 35.53
C TRP A 67 -16.87 -0.63 34.72
N GLU A 68 -15.90 0.28 34.86
CA GLU A 68 -15.85 1.53 34.08
C GLU A 68 -15.79 1.23 32.59
N TYR A 69 -15.00 0.23 32.19
CA TYR A 69 -14.89 -0.18 30.80
C TYR A 69 -16.24 -0.61 30.22
N ARG A 70 -16.98 -1.47 30.94
CA ARG A 70 -18.33 -1.89 30.52
C ARG A 70 -19.32 -0.72 30.50
N GLN A 71 -19.23 0.18 31.47
CA GLN A 71 -20.09 1.36 31.53
C GLN A 71 -19.80 2.31 30.35
N TYR A 72 -18.52 2.49 30.00
CA TYR A 72 -18.11 3.29 28.85
C TYR A 72 -18.64 2.70 27.54
N LEU A 73 -18.44 1.39 27.33
CA LEU A 73 -18.90 0.71 26.12
C LEU A 73 -20.42 0.74 25.99
N THR A 74 -21.17 0.64 27.09
CA THR A 74 -22.63 0.69 27.04
C THR A 74 -23.15 2.10 26.75
N LYS A 75 -22.53 3.14 27.34
CA LYS A 75 -22.90 4.54 27.10
C LYS A 75 -22.55 5.01 25.68
N ASN A 76 -21.39 4.61 25.16
CA ASN A 76 -20.86 5.06 23.87
C ASN A 76 -20.95 3.98 22.78
N ALA A 77 -21.82 2.97 22.96
CA ALA A 77 -21.89 1.80 22.07
C ALA A 77 -22.09 2.18 20.60
N LYS A 78 -22.99 3.13 20.33
CA LYS A 78 -23.31 3.58 18.98
C LYS A 78 -22.12 4.25 18.30
N ASP A 79 -21.40 5.10 19.03
CA ASP A 79 -20.25 5.83 18.50
C ASP A 79 -19.07 4.90 18.26
N VAL A 80 -18.80 3.98 19.20
CA VAL A 80 -17.77 2.94 19.01
C VAL A 80 -18.09 2.11 17.76
N MET A 81 -19.30 1.56 17.65
CA MET A 81 -19.69 0.78 16.47
C MET A 81 -19.57 1.56 15.16
N HIS A 82 -19.96 2.84 15.17
CA HIS A 82 -19.85 3.69 13.98
C HIS A 82 -18.38 3.93 13.60
N ASN A 83 -17.53 4.27 14.57
CA ASN A 83 -16.11 4.51 14.32
C ASN A 83 -15.39 3.24 13.83
N GLU A 84 -15.63 2.09 14.47
CA GLU A 84 -15.07 0.81 14.02
C GLU A 84 -15.52 0.47 12.59
N PHE A 85 -16.79 0.72 12.27
CA PHE A 85 -17.30 0.51 10.91
C PHE A 85 -16.58 1.40 9.90
N VAL A 86 -16.42 2.70 10.18
CA VAL A 86 -15.70 3.64 9.30
C VAL A 86 -14.23 3.23 9.13
N GLN A 87 -13.55 2.83 10.21
CA GLN A 87 -12.16 2.35 10.14
C GLN A 87 -12.05 1.07 9.31
N SER A 88 -12.92 0.09 9.52
CA SER A 88 -12.94 -1.14 8.72
C SER A 88 -13.29 -0.90 7.24
N ALA A 89 -14.11 0.12 6.96
CA ALA A 89 -14.43 0.49 5.58
C ALA A 89 -13.20 1.03 4.82
N ASN A 90 -12.21 1.60 5.54
CA ASN A 90 -10.95 2.04 4.95
C ASN A 90 -10.09 0.87 4.42
N ASP A 91 -10.28 -0.36 4.93
CA ASP A 91 -9.55 -1.54 4.47
C ASP A 91 -9.98 -2.00 3.06
N THR A 92 -11.20 -1.63 2.62
CA THR A 92 -11.75 -2.00 1.30
C THR A 92 -11.73 -0.86 0.28
N GLY A 93 -11.37 0.35 0.72
CA GLY A 93 -11.27 1.55 -0.11
C GLY A 93 -11.06 2.79 0.75
N PHE A 94 -10.35 3.79 0.25
CA PHE A 94 -10.05 5.02 0.99
C PHE A 94 -11.31 5.91 1.08
N ASN A 95 -12.15 5.69 2.10
CA ASN A 95 -13.43 6.38 2.22
C ASN A 95 -13.32 7.63 3.09
N VAL A 96 -12.65 7.56 4.25
CA VAL A 96 -12.31 8.72 5.07
C VAL A 96 -11.15 8.32 5.99
N GLN A 97 -9.93 8.77 5.70
CA GLN A 97 -8.98 8.91 6.81
C GLN A 97 -9.26 10.24 7.50
N ASN A 98 -9.34 10.21 8.82
CA ASN A 98 -8.86 11.33 9.62
C ASN A 98 -7.33 11.40 9.41
N ASN A 99 -6.91 11.73 8.19
CA ASN A 99 -5.52 12.02 7.91
C ASN A 99 -5.24 13.30 8.67
N GLN A 100 -4.65 13.12 9.85
CA GLN A 100 -3.75 14.07 10.50
C GLN A 100 -4.22 15.50 10.29
N THR A 101 -5.29 15.93 10.96
CA THR A 101 -5.51 17.37 11.07
C THR A 101 -4.20 17.98 11.57
N PRO A 102 -3.55 18.87 10.81
CA PRO A 102 -2.30 19.46 11.25
C PRO A 102 -2.56 20.14 12.60
N ASN A 103 -1.58 20.06 13.49
CA ASN A 103 -1.66 20.70 14.80
C ASN A 103 -1.97 22.19 14.61
N ILE A 104 -3.22 22.60 14.89
CA ILE A 104 -3.71 23.99 14.75
C ILE A 104 -2.92 24.95 15.67
N GLN A 105 -2.17 24.44 16.65
CA GLN A 105 -1.41 25.28 17.59
C GLN A 105 -0.10 25.82 17.01
N SER A 106 0.50 25.14 16.03
CA SER A 106 1.58 25.69 15.24
C SER A 106 0.96 26.16 13.93
N ASN A 107 0.89 27.46 13.69
CA ASN A 107 0.45 28.04 12.40
C ASN A 107 1.32 27.62 11.18
N GLU A 108 2.11 26.57 11.31
CA GLU A 108 3.00 26.01 10.32
C GLU A 108 2.49 24.64 9.89
N VAL A 109 2.00 24.59 8.64
CA VAL A 109 1.67 23.35 7.96
C VAL A 109 2.96 22.81 7.34
N GLN A 110 3.76 22.08 8.13
CA GLN A 110 4.98 21.41 7.63
C GLN A 110 4.67 19.96 7.23
N GLY A 111 5.22 19.52 6.10
CA GLY A 111 5.11 18.12 5.62
C GLY A 111 4.06 17.85 4.53
N TYR A 112 3.26 18.86 4.14
CA TYR A 112 2.32 18.75 3.04
C TYR A 112 2.91 19.36 1.76
N SER A 113 3.36 18.51 0.85
CA SER A 113 3.59 18.92 -0.54
C SER A 113 2.30 18.69 -1.31
N ASN A 114 1.49 19.75 -1.48
CA ASN A 114 0.29 19.69 -2.35
C ASN A 114 0.64 19.61 -3.84
N TYR A 115 1.92 19.54 -4.18
CA TYR A 115 2.42 19.45 -5.54
C TYR A 115 3.45 18.30 -5.65
N PRO A 116 3.54 17.65 -6.82
CA PRO A 116 4.54 16.61 -7.07
C PRO A 116 5.96 17.17 -6.90
N TYR A 117 6.87 16.34 -6.40
CA TYR A 117 8.29 16.71 -6.26
C TYR A 117 8.90 17.00 -7.63
N SER A 118 9.52 18.17 -7.78
CA SER A 118 10.26 18.55 -8.99
C SER A 118 11.75 18.37 -8.78
N PHE A 119 12.37 17.54 -9.62
CA PHE A 119 13.83 17.35 -9.65
C PHE A 119 14.51 18.58 -10.26
N LYS A 120 15.69 18.95 -9.75
CA LYS A 120 16.43 20.14 -10.24
C LYS A 120 17.17 19.90 -11.54
N SER A 121 17.57 18.65 -11.80
CA SER A 121 18.32 18.26 -12.99
C SER A 121 18.18 16.76 -13.26
N VAL A 122 18.59 16.31 -14.45
CA VAL A 122 18.64 14.87 -14.81
C VAL A 122 19.62 14.10 -13.91
N LEU A 123 20.61 14.79 -13.34
CA LEU A 123 21.61 14.24 -12.44
C LEU A 123 21.20 14.34 -10.95
N ASP A 124 19.99 14.79 -10.66
CA ASP A 124 19.49 14.92 -9.30
C ASP A 124 19.10 13.55 -8.73
N GLU A 125 19.85 13.07 -7.74
CA GLU A 125 19.65 11.76 -7.10
C GLU A 125 18.80 11.84 -5.82
N THR A 126 18.16 12.97 -5.55
CA THR A 126 17.30 13.14 -4.38
C THR A 126 16.13 12.14 -4.39
N LYS A 127 15.86 11.53 -3.24
CA LYS A 127 14.76 10.57 -3.08
C LYS A 127 13.67 11.20 -2.21
N PRO A 128 12.68 11.88 -2.79
CA PRO A 128 11.58 12.47 -2.03
C PRO A 128 10.74 11.40 -1.34
N THR A 129 9.91 11.81 -0.39
CA THR A 129 8.97 10.92 0.30
C THR A 129 8.10 10.15 -0.70
N GLY A 130 8.01 8.82 -0.55
CA GLY A 130 7.26 7.98 -1.47
C GLY A 130 8.01 7.63 -2.76
N TYR A 131 9.30 7.93 -2.88
CA TYR A 131 10.11 7.51 -4.02
C TYR A 131 10.16 5.98 -4.13
N VAL A 132 9.53 5.43 -5.17
CA VAL A 132 9.61 4.01 -5.52
C VAL A 132 10.67 3.81 -6.60
N GLN A 133 11.50 2.79 -6.42
CA GLN A 133 12.51 2.36 -7.38
C GLN A 133 12.06 1.05 -8.05
N SER A 134 12.24 0.96 -9.37
CA SER A 134 11.97 -0.25 -10.16
C SER A 134 13.07 -0.42 -11.21
N ASP A 135 13.30 -1.65 -11.66
CA ASP A 135 14.37 -1.96 -12.63
C ASP A 135 14.18 -1.23 -13.97
N LEU A 136 12.92 -1.06 -14.39
CA LEU A 136 12.58 -0.29 -15.58
C LEU A 136 12.91 1.20 -15.40
N LYS A 137 12.60 1.76 -14.23
CA LYS A 137 12.88 3.16 -13.91
C LYS A 137 14.38 3.43 -13.80
N THR A 138 15.14 2.54 -13.16
CA THR A 138 16.60 2.69 -13.06
C THR A 138 17.27 2.61 -14.43
N THR A 139 16.82 1.68 -15.29
CA THR A 139 17.32 1.53 -16.66
C THR A 139 17.00 2.74 -17.53
N TYR A 140 15.81 3.32 -17.39
CA TYR A 140 15.43 4.53 -18.11
C TYR A 140 16.26 5.73 -17.65
N LEU A 141 16.29 6.02 -16.35
CA LEU A 141 16.98 7.19 -15.81
C LEU A 141 18.49 7.15 -16.10
N SER A 142 19.12 5.97 -16.05
CA SER A 142 20.55 5.85 -16.37
C SER A 142 20.86 6.15 -17.84
N ARG A 143 19.96 5.78 -18.77
CA ARG A 143 20.06 6.14 -20.19
C ARG A 143 19.97 7.65 -20.38
N GLU A 144 18.97 8.30 -19.78
CA GLU A 144 18.81 9.75 -19.85
C GLU A 144 20.02 10.50 -19.27
N GLN A 145 20.57 10.01 -18.16
CA GLN A 145 21.78 10.56 -17.56
C GLN A 145 22.99 10.42 -18.49
N LEU A 146 23.14 9.28 -19.18
CA LEU A 146 24.20 9.06 -20.15
C LEU A 146 24.05 9.98 -21.36
N GLU A 147 22.83 10.10 -21.90
CA GLU A 147 22.53 10.99 -23.04
C GLU A 147 22.79 12.46 -22.69
N SER A 148 22.41 12.91 -21.49
CA SER A 148 22.69 14.28 -21.04
C SER A 148 24.18 14.60 -20.94
N ARG A 149 25.05 13.58 -20.87
CA ARG A 149 26.51 13.71 -20.82
C ARG A 149 27.19 13.56 -22.18
N GLN A 150 26.44 13.35 -23.25
CA GLN A 150 27.00 13.29 -24.59
C GLN A 150 27.47 14.68 -25.03
N ILE A 151 28.75 14.96 -24.79
CA ILE A 151 29.43 16.15 -25.30
C ILE A 151 30.27 15.69 -26.49
N SER A 152 30.04 16.27 -27.66
CA SER A 152 30.93 16.11 -28.82
C SER A 152 31.99 17.21 -28.74
N PRO A 153 33.26 16.89 -28.41
CA PRO A 153 34.31 17.89 -28.46
C PRO A 153 34.49 18.36 -29.90
N ALA A 154 34.24 19.64 -30.15
CA ALA A 154 34.56 20.27 -31.42
C ALA A 154 36.03 20.69 -31.37
N ILE A 155 36.89 20.00 -32.13
CA ILE A 155 38.27 20.40 -32.30
C ILE A 155 38.28 21.55 -33.31
N THR A 156 38.72 22.72 -32.87
CA THR A 156 38.87 23.87 -33.76
C THR A 156 40.16 23.76 -34.59
N GLN A 157 40.18 24.35 -35.80
CA GLN A 157 41.38 24.36 -36.65
C GLN A 157 42.58 24.98 -35.92
N ASP A 158 42.35 25.97 -35.06
CA ASP A 158 43.38 26.62 -34.25
C ASP A 158 44.01 25.68 -33.20
N GLU A 159 43.22 24.77 -32.62
CA GLU A 159 43.72 23.74 -31.70
C GLU A 159 44.51 22.65 -32.42
N LEU A 160 44.16 22.33 -33.68
CA LEU A 160 44.94 21.41 -34.53
C LEU A 160 46.30 21.96 -34.94
N LEU A 161 46.37 23.26 -35.21
CA LEU A 161 47.59 23.94 -35.67
C LEU A 161 48.56 24.31 -34.53
N ARG A 162 48.15 24.17 -33.27
CA ARG A 162 48.97 24.44 -32.06
C ARG A 162 49.80 23.26 -31.57
N ARG A 163 49.79 22.12 -32.28
CA ARG A 163 50.62 20.94 -32.01
C ARG A 163 51.93 21.00 -32.77
#